data_AF-A0A7S3FPQ7-F1
#
_entry.id   AF-A0A7S3FPQ7-F1
#
_cell.length_a   1.000
_cell.length_b   1.000
_cell.length_c   1.000
_cell.angle_alpha   90.00
_cell.angle_beta   90.00
_cell.angle_gamma   90.00
#
_symmetry.space_group_name_H-M   'P 1'
#
loop_
_entity.id
_entity.type
_entity.pdbx_description
1 polymer ?
#
loop_
_entity_poly.entity_id
_entity_poly.type
_entity_poly.pdbx_seq_one_letter_code
_entity_poly.pdbx_strand_id
1 'polypeptide(L)'
;VTVRDEGLCRVGWACTQGAQLELGTCQLGFGYGGTAKKSNNRRFEDYGAKYGKGDVVGCGIDFGDKGKGAKIWFSLNGRSLGTAFDLPKKLVGGAGAFYPALCMKNAELE
;
A
#
# COMPACT_ATOMS: atom_id res chain seq x y z
N VAL A 1 -8.77 -7.06 0.39
CA VAL A 1 -7.96 -7.95 1.27
C VAL A 1 -8.63 -7.98 2.62
N THR A 2 -9.03 -9.16 3.08
CA THR A 2 -9.68 -9.45 4.35
C THR A 2 -8.62 -9.95 5.33
N VAL A 3 -8.63 -9.45 6.56
CA VAL A 3 -7.70 -9.90 7.61
C VAL A 3 -8.31 -11.06 8.40
N ARG A 4 -7.62 -12.19 8.50
CA ARG A 4 -8.16 -13.41 9.12
C ARG A 4 -7.70 -13.65 10.56
N ASP A 5 -6.57 -13.06 10.97
CA ASP A 5 -6.03 -13.19 12.32
C ASP A 5 -5.50 -11.85 12.89
N GLU A 6 -4.83 -11.92 14.05
CA GLU A 6 -4.28 -10.77 14.75
C GLU A 6 -2.83 -10.46 14.36
N GLY A 7 -2.32 -11.15 13.34
CA GLY A 7 -0.96 -10.96 12.85
C GLY A 7 -0.73 -9.58 12.27
N LEU A 8 0.54 -9.17 12.23
CA LEU A 8 0.90 -7.89 11.63
C LEU A 8 1.05 -8.06 10.12
N CYS A 9 0.35 -7.22 9.36
CA CYS A 9 0.49 -7.18 7.92
C CYS A 9 0.60 -5.75 7.39
N ARG A 10 1.18 -5.62 6.21
CA ARG A 10 1.14 -4.43 5.36
C ARG A 10 0.65 -4.80 3.98
N VAL A 11 -0.33 -4.06 3.50
CA VAL A 11 -0.92 -4.22 2.16
C VAL A 11 -0.56 -3.03 1.28
N GLY A 12 -0.47 -3.22 -0.02
CA GLY A 12 -0.26 -2.11 -0.96
C GLY A 12 0.35 -2.54 -2.27
N TRP A 13 1.35 -1.78 -2.73
CA TRP A 13 1.83 -1.85 -4.11
C TRP A 13 3.36 -1.86 -4.16
N ALA A 14 3.91 -2.72 -5.01
CA ALA A 14 5.34 -2.85 -5.27
C ALA A 14 5.64 -2.55 -6.75
N CYS A 15 6.56 -1.63 -7.01
CA CYS A 15 6.99 -1.34 -8.38
C CYS A 15 7.84 -2.49 -8.96
N THR A 16 7.61 -2.83 -10.23
CA THR A 16 8.31 -3.91 -10.95
C THR A 16 9.80 -3.67 -11.13
N GLN A 17 10.28 -2.44 -10.93
CA GLN A 17 11.67 -2.03 -11.11
C GLN A 17 12.61 -2.45 -9.95
N GLY A 18 12.18 -3.39 -9.09
CA GLY A 18 13.01 -3.94 -8.02
C GLY A 18 12.57 -3.54 -6.60
N ALA A 19 11.27 -3.39 -6.35
CA ALA A 19 10.78 -3.25 -4.98
C ALA A 19 11.13 -4.48 -4.12
N GLN A 20 11.44 -4.24 -2.84
CA GLN A 20 11.70 -5.29 -1.86
C GLN A 20 10.38 -5.91 -1.36
N LEU A 21 10.41 -7.21 -1.03
CA LEU A 21 9.26 -7.94 -0.48
C LEU A 21 8.86 -7.45 0.92
N GLU A 22 9.80 -6.88 1.67
CA GLU A 22 9.49 -6.13 2.89
C GLU A 22 8.83 -4.80 2.53
N LEU A 23 7.55 -4.83 2.20
CA LEU A 23 6.82 -3.68 1.66
C LEU A 23 7.01 -2.42 2.52
N GLY A 24 7.42 -1.32 1.90
CA GLY A 24 7.66 -0.03 2.56
C GLY A 24 9.08 0.21 3.08
N THR A 25 9.99 -0.78 3.03
CA THR A 25 11.40 -0.61 3.47
C THR A 25 12.34 -0.12 2.37
N CYS A 26 11.82 0.07 1.14
CA CYS A 26 12.52 0.67 0.00
C CYS A 26 11.68 1.80 -0.62
N GLN A 27 12.25 2.57 -1.53
CA GLN A 27 11.57 3.69 -2.21
C GLN A 27 10.48 3.23 -3.19
N LEU A 28 10.54 1.98 -3.64
CA LEU A 28 9.71 1.41 -4.69
C LEU A 28 8.53 0.58 -4.16
N GLY A 29 8.41 0.44 -2.83
CA GLY A 29 7.31 -0.25 -2.15
C GLY A 29 6.47 0.71 -1.32
N PHE A 30 5.16 0.59 -1.43
CA PHE A 30 4.18 1.46 -0.79
C PHE A 30 3.21 0.60 0.04
N GLY A 31 3.31 0.68 1.35
CA GLY A 31 2.52 -0.15 2.27
C GLY A 31 1.60 0.66 3.17
N TYR A 32 0.52 0.02 3.61
CA TYR A 32 -0.36 0.46 4.69
C TYR A 32 -0.53 -0.71 5.66
N GLY A 33 -0.28 -0.49 6.95
CA GLY A 33 -0.32 -1.52 7.98
C GLY A 33 -1.40 -1.30 9.03
N GLY A 34 -1.77 -2.39 9.73
CA GLY A 34 -2.85 -2.44 10.72
C GLY A 34 -2.70 -1.48 11.90
N THR A 35 -1.50 -0.93 12.13
CA THR A 35 -1.21 0.06 13.16
C THR A 35 -1.49 1.51 12.75
N ALA A 36 -2.32 1.72 11.70
CA ALA A 36 -2.66 3.03 11.14
C ALA A 36 -1.45 3.79 10.59
N LYS A 37 -0.55 3.06 9.90
CA LYS A 37 0.67 3.65 9.33
C LYS A 37 0.83 3.33 7.87
N LYS A 38 1.11 4.35 7.06
CA LYS A 38 1.62 4.19 5.71
C LYS A 38 3.15 4.11 5.75
N SER A 39 3.75 3.29 4.90
CA SER A 39 5.19 3.05 4.88
C SER A 39 5.77 3.14 3.48
N ASN A 40 6.82 3.94 3.32
CA ASN A 40 7.65 4.02 2.11
C ASN A 40 9.07 4.48 2.49
N ASN A 41 10.09 3.88 1.88
CA ASN A 41 11.49 4.20 2.13
C ASN A 41 11.88 4.19 3.62
N ARG A 42 11.43 3.17 4.37
CA ARG A 42 11.64 3.00 5.83
C ARG A 42 11.05 4.11 6.70
N ARG A 43 10.24 4.99 6.14
CA ARG A 43 9.45 5.96 6.91
C ARG A 43 8.07 5.38 7.16
N PHE A 44 7.60 5.49 8.39
CA PHE A 44 6.30 5.00 8.83
C PHE A 44 5.54 6.18 9.42
N GLU A 45 4.53 6.65 8.69
CA GLU A 45 3.80 7.87 8.99
C GLU A 45 2.34 7.52 9.31
N ASP A 46 1.72 8.27 10.22
CA ASP A 46 0.33 8.04 10.58
C ASP A 46 -0.59 8.28 9.37
N TYR A 47 -1.51 7.34 9.13
CA TYR A 47 -2.44 7.37 8.02
C TYR A 47 -3.66 6.49 8.29
N GLY A 48 -4.83 6.99 7.92
CA GLY A 48 -6.07 6.22 7.93
C GLY A 48 -6.50 5.83 9.35
N ALA A 49 -6.84 4.56 9.54
CA ALA A 49 -7.28 4.01 10.82
C ALA A 49 -6.54 2.71 11.15
N LYS A 50 -6.67 2.21 12.38
CA LYS A 50 -6.20 0.87 12.69
C LYS A 50 -7.15 -0.14 12.05
N TYR A 51 -6.63 -1.30 11.67
CA TYR A 51 -7.43 -2.42 11.18
C TYR A 51 -6.85 -3.73 11.70
N GLY A 52 -7.67 -4.76 11.78
CA GLY A 52 -7.30 -6.08 12.28
C GLY A 52 -8.27 -7.18 11.82
N LYS A 53 -8.28 -8.30 12.52
CA LYS A 53 -9.12 -9.46 12.21
C LYS A 53 -10.58 -9.06 11.91
N GLY A 54 -11.08 -9.51 10.75
CA GLY A 54 -12.44 -9.26 10.28
C GLY A 54 -12.59 -8.01 9.41
N ASP A 55 -11.61 -7.11 9.40
CA ASP A 55 -11.63 -5.93 8.54
C ASP A 55 -11.27 -6.27 7.09
N VAL A 56 -11.87 -5.51 6.17
CA VAL A 56 -11.57 -5.55 4.74
C VAL A 56 -10.88 -4.25 4.34
N VAL A 57 -9.66 -4.36 3.86
CA VAL A 57 -8.88 -3.26 3.28
C VAL A 57 -9.02 -3.28 1.76
N GLY A 58 -9.53 -2.19 1.20
CA GLY A 58 -9.48 -1.90 -0.22
C GLY A 58 -8.18 -1.21 -0.57
N CYS A 59 -7.54 -1.63 -1.66
CA CYS A 59 -6.27 -1.09 -2.14
C CYS A 59 -6.46 -0.60 -3.57
N GLY A 60 -6.25 0.70 -3.81
CA GLY A 60 -6.41 1.29 -5.13
C GLY A 60 -5.18 2.07 -5.57
N ILE A 61 -4.96 2.07 -6.88
CA ILE A 61 -4.02 2.96 -7.56
C ILE A 61 -4.77 3.66 -8.69
N ASP A 62 -4.77 4.98 -8.65
CA ASP A 62 -5.35 5.84 -9.68
C ASP A 62 -4.21 6.33 -10.59
N PHE A 63 -4.18 5.84 -11.82
CA PHE A 63 -3.27 6.30 -12.85
C PHE A 63 -3.92 7.50 -13.55
N GLY A 64 -3.37 8.69 -13.31
CA GLY A 64 -3.84 9.89 -14.00
C GLY A 64 -3.55 9.85 -15.51
N ASP A 65 -3.98 10.91 -16.20
CA ASP A 65 -3.72 11.07 -17.64
C ASP A 65 -2.23 10.90 -18.00
N LYS A 66 -1.96 10.60 -19.27
CA LYS A 66 -0.59 10.51 -19.80
C LYS A 66 0.25 11.73 -19.38
N GLY A 67 1.38 11.48 -18.72
CA GLY A 67 2.27 12.53 -18.23
C GLY A 67 1.86 13.12 -16.87
N LYS A 68 0.87 12.56 -16.18
CA LYS A 68 0.59 12.82 -14.76
C LYS A 68 1.13 11.68 -13.90
N GLY A 69 1.26 11.94 -12.59
CA GLY A 69 1.65 10.92 -11.61
C GLY A 69 0.50 9.93 -11.37
N ALA A 70 0.67 9.06 -10.38
CA ALA A 70 -0.40 8.19 -9.88
C ALA A 70 -0.65 8.47 -8.40
N LYS A 71 -1.81 8.06 -7.89
CA LYS A 71 -2.17 8.18 -6.48
C LYS A 71 -2.53 6.81 -5.92
N ILE A 72 -1.92 6.43 -4.81
CA ILE A 72 -2.33 5.24 -4.06
C ILE A 72 -3.28 5.67 -2.95
N TRP A 73 -4.37 4.94 -2.78
CA TRP A 73 -5.36 5.14 -1.73
C TRP A 73 -5.79 3.81 -1.13
N PHE A 74 -6.34 3.87 0.08
CA PHE A 74 -6.91 2.72 0.76
C PHE A 74 -8.34 3.01 1.25
N SER A 75 -9.12 1.96 1.43
CA SER A 75 -10.40 2.01 2.14
C SER A 75 -10.43 0.94 3.23
N LEU A 76 -11.24 1.18 4.26
CA LEU A 76 -11.46 0.23 5.35
C LEU A 76 -12.95 -0.01 5.49
N ASN A 77 -13.39 -1.25 5.27
CA ASN A 77 -14.79 -1.66 5.31
C ASN A 77 -15.68 -0.77 4.42
N GLY A 78 -15.19 -0.47 3.20
CA GLY A 78 -15.85 0.41 2.24
C GLY A 78 -15.67 1.91 2.49
N ARG A 79 -15.20 2.34 3.67
CA ARG A 79 -14.93 3.75 3.97
C ARG A 79 -13.58 4.19 3.40
N SER A 80 -13.57 5.22 2.57
CA SER A 80 -12.33 5.82 2.06
C SER A 80 -11.46 6.37 3.20
N LEU A 81 -10.15 6.12 3.12
CA LEU A 81 -9.13 6.67 4.02
C LEU A 81 -8.34 7.82 3.38
N GLY A 82 -8.73 8.26 2.17
CA GLY A 82 -8.05 9.30 1.40
C GLY A 82 -6.75 8.83 0.74
N THR A 83 -6.05 9.76 0.09
CA THR A 83 -4.78 9.48 -0.59
C THR A 83 -3.66 9.17 0.41
N ALA A 84 -2.97 8.05 0.22
CA ALA A 84 -1.81 7.65 1.00
C ALA A 84 -0.50 8.17 0.39
N PHE A 85 -0.35 8.01 -0.93
CA PHE A 85 0.89 8.35 -1.64
C PHE A 85 0.62 9.04 -2.97
N ASP A 86 1.44 10.05 -3.27
CA ASP A 86 1.56 10.67 -4.58
C ASP A 86 2.81 10.13 -5.27
N LEU A 87 2.62 9.49 -6.43
CA LEU A 87 3.69 8.83 -7.18
C LEU A 87 4.20 9.78 -8.26
N PRO A 88 5.52 10.00 -8.35
CA PRO A 88 6.09 10.90 -9.34
C PRO A 88 5.93 10.35 -10.76
N LYS A 89 5.73 11.27 -11.72
CA LYS A 89 5.59 10.96 -13.16
C LYS A 89 6.70 10.04 -13.70
N LYS A 90 7.94 10.25 -13.23
CA LYS A 90 9.11 9.45 -13.64
C LYS A 90 8.94 7.97 -13.29
N LEU A 91 8.32 7.67 -12.15
CA LEU A 91 8.08 6.30 -11.71
C LEU A 91 6.98 5.63 -12.54
N VAL A 92 5.90 6.37 -12.85
CA VAL A 92 4.75 5.84 -13.60
C VAL A 92 5.01 5.76 -15.11
N GLY A 93 5.65 6.77 -15.69
CA GLY A 93 5.92 6.86 -17.13
C GLY A 93 7.17 6.10 -17.60
N GLY A 94 8.06 5.72 -16.67
CA GLY A 94 9.37 5.12 -16.97
C GLY A 94 9.38 3.59 -17.05
N ALA A 95 8.31 2.96 -17.53
CA ALA A 95 8.08 1.49 -17.51
C ALA A 95 7.84 0.88 -16.11
N GLY A 96 7.57 1.71 -15.09
CA GLY A 96 7.16 1.22 -13.78
C GLY A 96 5.72 0.71 -13.81
N ALA A 97 5.56 -0.61 -13.73
CA ALA A 97 4.28 -1.23 -13.42
C ALA A 97 4.23 -1.56 -11.91
N PHE A 98 3.03 -1.85 -11.38
CA PHE A 98 2.84 -2.11 -9.96
C PHE A 98 2.14 -3.45 -9.77
N TYR A 99 2.72 -4.29 -8.92
CA TYR A 99 2.06 -5.50 -8.43
C TYR A 99 1.37 -5.22 -7.11
N PRO A 100 0.17 -5.78 -6.86
CA PRO A 100 -0.35 -5.93 -5.51
C PRO A 100 0.69 -6.66 -4.65
N ALA A 101 0.93 -6.17 -3.45
CA ALA A 101 1.95 -6.70 -2.55
C ALA A 101 1.44 -6.79 -1.11
N LEU A 102 1.86 -7.85 -0.44
CA LEU A 102 1.57 -8.14 0.96
C LEU A 102 2.89 -8.45 1.68
N CYS A 103 3.04 -7.93 2.89
CA CYS A 103 4.13 -8.29 3.80
C CYS A 103 3.51 -8.66 5.14
N MET A 104 3.85 -9.84 5.67
CA MET A 104 3.16 -10.44 6.81
C MET A 104 4.15 -10.93 7.86
N LYS A 105 3.73 -10.88 9.13
CA LYS A 105 4.42 -11.49 10.27
C LYS A 105 3.39 -12.20 11.14
N ASN A 106 3.38 -13.53 11.05
CA ASN A 106 2.42 -14.41 11.73
C ASN A 106 0.97 -13.98 11.47
N ALA A 107 0.63 -13.75 10.20
CA ALA A 107 -0.65 -13.21 9.76
C ALA A 107 -1.24 -13.99 8.58
N GLU A 108 -2.56 -13.98 8.46
CA GLU A 108 -3.33 -14.57 7.35
C GLU A 108 -4.26 -13.53 6.71
N LEU A 109 -4.28 -13.52 5.36
CA LEU A 109 -5.02 -12.56 4.53
C LEU A 109 -5.71 -13.26 3.35
N GLU A 110 -6.89 -12.80 2.96
CA GLU A 110 -7.68 -13.28 1.80
C GLU A 110 -8.13 -12.17 0.84
#